data_AF-A0A2V6NL86-F1
#
_entry.id   AF-A0A2V6NL86-F1
#
_cell.length_a   1.000
_cell.length_b   1.000
_cell.length_c   1.000
_cell.angle_alpha   90.00
_cell.angle_beta   90.00
_cell.angle_gamma   90.00
#
_symmetry.space_group_name_H-M   'P 1'
#
loop_
_entity.id
_entity.type
_entity.pdbx_description
1 polymer ?
#
loop_
_entity_poly.entity_id
_entity_poly.type
_entity_poly.pdbx_seq_one_letter_code
_entity_poly.pdbx_strand_id
1 'polypeptide(L)' 'MQTKGEPVPHDKRDAAADWLELVREKVQSLRFGVVQIVVHDSKVTQIERTEKTRLQSVKDDLES' A
#
# COMPACT_ATOMS: atom_id res chain seq x y z
N MET A 1 -1.81 22.93 -35.26
CA MET A 1 -0.82 22.32 -34.36
C MET A 1 -1.52 22.04 -33.03
N GLN A 2 -1.90 20.78 -32.79
CA GLN A 2 -2.38 20.23 -31.51
C GLN A 2 -2.54 18.72 -31.74
N THR A 3 -1.49 17.95 -31.47
CA THR A 3 -1.61 16.49 -31.35
C THR A 3 -2.02 16.20 -29.92
N LYS A 4 -3.32 15.94 -29.73
CA LYS A 4 -3.89 15.31 -28.54
C LYS A 4 -3.09 14.05 -28.27
N GLY A 5 -2.30 14.03 -27.20
CA GLY A 5 -1.48 12.89 -26.81
C GLY A 5 -2.36 11.64 -26.69
N GLU A 6 -2.10 10.66 -27.55
CA GLU A 6 -2.69 9.33 -27.44
C GLU A 6 -2.23 8.69 -26.12
N PRO A 7 -3.11 7.96 -25.41
CA PRO A 7 -2.68 7.21 -24.24
C PRO A 7 -1.65 6.17 -24.68
N VAL A 8 -0.42 6.35 -24.21
CA VAL A 8 0.67 5.38 -24.40
C VAL A 8 0.18 4.01 -23.92
N PRO A 9 0.29 2.95 -24.72
CA PRO A 9 -0.07 1.62 -24.27
C PRO A 9 0.93 1.21 -23.18
N HIS A 10 0.47 1.21 -21.93
CA HIS A 10 1.20 0.64 -20.80
C HIS A 10 1.53 -0.82 -21.14
N ASP A 11 2.82 -1.10 -21.25
CA ASP A 11 3.36 -2.42 -21.57
C ASP A 11 2.93 -3.38 -20.45
N LYS A 12 2.76 -4.69 -20.69
CA LYS A 12 2.35 -5.61 -19.60
C LYS A 12 3.33 -5.63 -18.41
N ARG A 13 4.54 -5.07 -18.57
CA ARG A 13 5.49 -4.76 -17.49
C ARG A 13 5.03 -3.63 -16.55
N ASP A 14 4.18 -2.71 -16.99
CA ASP A 14 3.61 -1.62 -16.19
C ASP A 14 2.63 -2.11 -15.13
N ALA A 15 1.86 -3.18 -15.40
CA ALA A 15 0.94 -3.72 -14.39
C ALA A 15 1.68 -4.27 -13.16
N ALA A 16 2.93 -4.73 -13.32
CA ALA A 16 3.78 -5.13 -12.20
C ALA A 16 4.36 -3.92 -11.45
N ALA A 17 4.51 -2.77 -12.11
CA ALA A 17 4.95 -1.53 -11.48
C ALA A 17 3.81 -0.85 -10.69
N ASP A 18 2.57 -0.97 -11.18
CA ASP A 18 1.38 -0.30 -10.63
C ASP A 18 1.06 -0.71 -9.18
N TRP A 19 1.06 -2.02 -8.89
CA TRP A 19 0.78 -2.51 -7.54
C TRP A 19 1.89 -2.15 -6.54
N LEU A 20 3.13 -2.03 -7.01
CA LEU A 20 4.27 -1.70 -6.16
C LEU A 20 4.21 -0.24 -5.70
N GLU A 21 3.80 0.67 -6.58
CA GLU A 21 3.53 2.06 -6.23
C GLU A 21 2.41 2.17 -5.20
N LEU A 22 1.31 1.45 -5.40
CA LEU A 22 0.20 1.34 -4.44
C LEU A 22 0.70 0.86 -3.06
N VAL A 23 1.48 -0.22 -2.99
CA VAL A 23 2.06 -0.70 -1.72
C VAL A 23 2.94 0.37 -1.08
N ARG A 24 3.78 1.05 -1.88
CA ARG A 24 4.67 2.12 -1.40
C ARG A 24 3.88 3.25 -0.75
N GLU A 25 2.82 3.72 -1.38
CA GLU A 25 1.94 4.77 -0.81
C GLU A 25 1.26 4.33 0.49
N LYS A 26 0.75 3.09 0.52
CA LYS A 26 0.09 2.53 1.72
C LYS A 26 1.06 2.38 2.88
N VAL A 27 2.30 1.96 2.63
CA VAL A 27 3.36 1.84 3.65
C VAL A 27 3.79 3.23 4.15
N GLN A 28 4.01 4.20 3.26
CA GLN A 28 4.42 5.55 3.65
C GLN A 28 3.42 6.26 4.57
N SER A 29 2.13 6.00 4.37
CA SER A 29 1.05 6.56 5.19
C SER A 29 0.75 5.74 6.46
N LEU A 30 1.38 4.58 6.66
CA LEU A 30 1.11 3.69 7.78
C LEU A 30 2.01 4.02 8.97
N ARG A 31 1.41 4.53 10.06
CA ARG A 31 2.15 4.84 11.30
C ARG A 31 2.50 3.58 12.08
N PHE A 32 1.51 2.72 12.29
CA PHE A 32 1.63 1.45 13.00
C PHE A 32 0.62 0.48 12.41
N GLY A 33 1.08 -0.72 12.02
CA GLY A 33 0.18 -1.69 11.42
C GLY A 33 0.88 -2.67 10.49
N VAL A 34 0.13 -3.19 9.54
CA VAL A 34 0.59 -4.13 8.51
C VAL A 34 -0.03 -3.78 7.16
N VAL A 35 0.76 -3.94 6.09
CA VAL A 35 0.27 -4.04 4.73
C VAL A 35 0.40 -5.49 4.30
N GLN A 36 -0.71 -6.11 3.91
CA GLN A 36 -0.77 -7.50 3.45
C GLN A 36 -0.99 -7.52 1.95
N ILE A 37 -0.20 -8.33 1.24
CA ILE A 37 -0.30 -8.52 -0.21
C ILE A 37 -0.73 -9.96 -0.44
N VAL A 38 -1.77 -10.15 -1.25
CA VAL A 38 -2.27 -11.48 -1.62
C VAL A 38 -1.91 -11.75 -3.06
N VAL A 39 -1.29 -12.91 -3.30
CA VAL A 39 -0.83 -13.35 -4.63
C VAL A 39 -1.56 -14.63 -4.99
N HIS A 40 -2.22 -14.64 -6.15
CA HIS A 40 -2.81 -15.84 -6.75
C HIS A 40 -2.34 -15.94 -8.20
N ASP A 41 -2.03 -17.15 -8.67
CA ASP A 41 -1.58 -17.40 -10.05
C ASP A 41 -0.37 -16.50 -10.45
N SER A 42 0.59 -16.37 -9.54
CA SER A 42 1.78 -15.50 -9.70
C SER A 42 1.47 -14.02 -9.94
N LYS A 43 0.25 -13.55 -9.63
CA LYS A 43 -0.18 -12.15 -9.76
C LYS A 43 -0.69 -11.63 -8.43
N VAL A 44 -0.34 -10.38 -8.13
CA VAL A 44 -0.94 -9.67 -6.99
C VAL A 44 -2.41 -9.44 -7.30
N THR A 45 -3.30 -9.93 -6.44
CA THR A 45 -4.75 -9.79 -6.60
C THR A 45 -5.35 -8.86 -5.55
N GLN A 46 -4.67 -8.66 -4.42
CA GLN A 46 -5.17 -7.82 -3.34
C GLN A 46 -4.03 -7.19 -2.53
N ILE A 47 -4.26 -5.96 -2.08
CA ILE A 47 -3.41 -5.24 -1.14
C ILE A 47 -4.32 -4.70 -0.04
N GLU A 48 -4.09 -5.11 1.20
CA GLU A 48 -4.83 -4.64 2.38
C GLU A 48 -3.92 -3.87 3.32
N ARG A 49 -4.43 -2.77 3.90
CA ARG A 49 -3.75 -2.00 4.94
C ARG A 49 -4.55 -2.12 6.23
N THR A 50 -3.90 -2.56 7.30
CA THR A 50 -4.49 -2.64 8.64
C THR A 50 -3.71 -1.76 9.58
N GLU A 51 -4.36 -0.74 10.12
CA GLU A 51 -3.79 0.13 11.16
C GLU A 51 -3.95 -0.52 12.53
N LYS A 52 -2.89 -0.48 13.34
CA LYS A 52 -2.88 -1.02 14.70
C LYS A 52 -2.58 0.09 15.68
N THR A 53 -3.48 0.27 16.65
CA THR A 53 -3.29 1.21 17.76
C THR A 53 -2.78 0.43 18.96
N ARG A 54 -1.60 0.80 19.49
CA ARG A 54 -1.15 0.27 20.78
C ARG A 54 -1.84 1.05 21.88
N LEU A 55 -2.72 0.38 22.62
CA LEU A 55 -3.27 0.94 23.84
C LEU A 55 -2.16 0.92 24.90
N GLN A 56 -1.74 2.08 25.38
CA GLN A 56 -0.85 2.14 26.54
C GLN A 56 -1.55 1.45 27.70
N SER A 57 -0.84 0.57 28.41
CA SER A 57 -1.41 -0.07 29.58
C SER A 57 -1.53 1.01 30.66
N VAL A 58 -2.72 1.18 31.21
CA VAL A 58 -3.06 2.15 32.29
C VAL A 58 -2.19 2.03 33.56
N LYS A 59 -1.27 1.07 33.60
CA LYS A 59 -0.35 0.84 34.71
C LYS A 59 0.85 1.79 34.75
N ASP A 60 1.19 2.44 33.64
CA ASP A 60 2.34 3.37 33.58
C ASP A 60 2.02 4.74 34.22
N ASP A 61 0.75 5.15 34.25
CA ASP A 61 0.29 6.46 34.76
C ASP A 61 0.05 6.46 36.29
N LEU A 62 -0.07 5.29 36.92
CA LEU A 62 -0.38 5.18 38.36
C LEU A 62 0.86 5.08 39.25
N GLU A 63 2.05 5.04 38.65
CA GLU A 63 3.36 4.96 39.34
C GLU A 63 4.25 6.20 39.08
N SER A 64 3.67 7.34 38.68
CA SER A 64 4.34 8.66 38.61
C SER A 64 3.88 9.62 39.70
#